data_AF-A0A5Q2QB14-F1
#
_entry.id   AF-A0A5Q2QB14-F1
#
_cell.length_a   1.000
_cell.length_b   1.000
_cell.length_c   1.000
_cell.angle_alpha   90.00
_cell.angle_beta   90.00
_cell.angle_gamma   90.00
#
_symmetry.space_group_name_H-M   'P 1'
#
loop_
_entity.id
_entity.type
_entity.pdbx_description
1 polymer ?
#
loop_
_entity_poly.entity_id
_entity_poly.type
_entity_poly.pdbx_seq_one_letter_code
_entity_poly.pdbx_strand_id
1 'polypeptide(L)'
;MNDLQWLYWDEDSARVNPRKCRVMDVIRTLGLGPTQTEQTLLLQSGELVPWCKGELANRYAAMRLVRIHRVVVRNRPHLPARFQMGEWLSRPLLNGQSAFAVLCDPYFLEHRLERALLIISRLTGQSPKSTTGKAIAANVVLLTP
;
A
#
# COMPACT_ATOMS: atom_id res chain seq x y z
N MET A 1 14.64 -3.69 -17.75
CA MET A 1 15.19 -3.66 -16.38
C MET A 1 14.26 -4.54 -15.55
N ASN A 2 14.77 -5.56 -14.86
CA ASN A 2 13.92 -6.63 -14.30
C ASN A 2 13.14 -6.09 -13.08
N ASP A 3 11.83 -6.30 -13.00
CA ASP A 3 10.93 -5.82 -11.93
C ASP A 3 11.27 -6.34 -10.52
N LEU A 4 12.31 -7.16 -10.40
CA LEU A 4 12.85 -7.66 -9.14
C LEU A 4 14.21 -7.05 -8.79
N GLN A 5 14.99 -6.54 -9.75
CA GLN A 5 16.35 -6.02 -9.51
C GLN A 5 16.37 -4.79 -8.61
N TRP A 6 15.30 -3.99 -8.63
CA TRP A 6 15.17 -2.82 -7.75
C TRP A 6 14.83 -3.19 -6.29
N LEU A 7 14.23 -4.37 -6.02
CA LEU A 7 14.04 -4.89 -4.67
C LEU A 7 15.37 -5.23 -4.00
N TYR A 8 16.37 -5.57 -4.82
CA TYR A 8 17.75 -5.86 -4.46
C TYR A 8 18.67 -4.67 -4.69
N TRP A 9 18.12 -3.47 -4.92
CA TRP A 9 18.90 -2.24 -4.90
C TRP A 9 19.33 -2.01 -3.46
N ASP A 10 20.36 -2.73 -3.02
CA ASP A 10 21.20 -2.54 -1.86
C ASP A 10 20.48 -2.59 -0.49
N GLU A 11 20.33 -3.81 0.06
CA GLU A 11 19.74 -4.04 1.39
C GLU A 11 20.47 -3.28 2.50
N ASP A 12 21.76 -3.02 2.35
CA ASP A 12 22.57 -2.32 3.36
C ASP A 12 22.24 -0.82 3.40
N SER A 13 22.13 -0.15 2.25
CA SER A 13 21.69 1.26 2.24
C SER A 13 20.21 1.43 2.60
N ALA A 14 19.38 0.37 2.51
CA ALA A 14 18.03 0.41 3.06
C ALA A 14 18.06 0.52 4.58
N ARG A 15 18.91 -0.25 5.28
CA ARG A 15 19.01 -0.24 6.75
C ARG A 15 19.35 1.14 7.33
N VAL A 16 20.10 1.95 6.60
CA VAL A 16 20.59 3.27 7.06
C VAL A 16 19.70 4.43 6.61
N ASN A 17 18.88 4.25 5.57
CA ASN A 17 18.03 5.31 5.01
C ASN A 17 16.54 5.07 5.37
N PRO A 18 15.96 5.84 6.31
CA PRO A 18 14.57 5.69 6.73
C PRO A 18 13.55 5.88 5.60
N ARG A 19 13.87 6.71 4.58
CA ARG A 19 13.01 6.91 3.41
C ARG A 19 12.93 5.63 2.59
N LYS A 20 14.09 5.04 2.29
CA LYS A 20 14.21 3.79 1.53
C LYS A 20 13.57 2.61 2.26
N CYS A 21 13.76 2.49 3.58
CA CYS A 21 13.06 1.51 4.41
C CYS A 21 11.54 1.57 4.21
N ARG A 22 10.95 2.77 4.35
CA ARG A 22 9.49 2.94 4.23
C ARG A 22 8.97 2.59 2.85
N VAL A 23 9.67 2.98 1.79
CA VAL A 23 9.34 2.60 0.41
C VAL A 23 9.30 1.07 0.29
N MET A 24 10.38 0.40 0.72
CA MET A 24 10.48 -1.06 0.66
C MET A 24 9.39 -1.76 1.48
N ASP A 25 9.06 -1.27 2.67
CA ASP A 25 7.98 -1.83 3.49
C ASP A 25 6.61 -1.73 2.81
N VAL A 26 6.31 -0.58 2.22
CA VAL A 26 5.05 -0.35 1.49
C VAL A 26 4.96 -1.31 0.31
N ILE A 27 6.02 -1.42 -0.49
CA ILE A 27 6.06 -2.31 -1.66
C ILE A 27 5.99 -3.78 -1.28
N ARG A 28 6.73 -4.20 -0.27
CA ARG A 28 6.72 -5.60 0.19
C ARG A 28 5.37 -5.99 0.77
N THR A 29 4.65 -5.04 1.38
CA THR A 29 3.33 -5.31 1.96
C THR A 29 2.22 -5.23 0.92
N LEU A 30 2.23 -4.20 0.06
CA LEU A 30 1.17 -3.93 -0.91
C LEU A 30 1.39 -4.64 -2.26
N GLY A 31 2.56 -5.21 -2.50
CA GLY A 31 2.87 -5.87 -3.77
C GLY A 31 2.94 -4.91 -4.96
N LEU A 32 3.19 -3.62 -4.73
CA LEU A 32 3.28 -2.60 -5.78
C LEU A 32 4.58 -2.73 -6.58
N GLY A 33 4.51 -2.54 -7.89
CA GLY A 33 5.68 -2.38 -8.75
C GLY A 33 6.30 -0.97 -8.66
N PRO A 34 7.46 -0.74 -9.32
CA PRO A 34 8.11 0.57 -9.36
C PRO A 34 7.20 1.68 -9.91
N THR A 35 6.60 1.47 -11.08
CA THR A 35 5.72 2.45 -11.74
C THR A 35 4.47 2.75 -10.91
N GLN A 36 3.89 1.73 -10.27
CA GLN A 36 2.76 1.91 -9.36
C GLN A 36 3.16 2.70 -8.10
N THR A 37 4.39 2.50 -7.62
CA THR A 37 4.94 3.25 -6.48
C THR A 37 5.16 4.72 -6.86
N GLU A 38 5.67 4.99 -8.06
CA GLU A 38 5.82 6.35 -8.58
C GLU A 38 4.46 7.06 -8.66
N GLN A 39 3.46 6.40 -9.24
CA GLN A 39 2.08 6.90 -9.28
C GLN A 39 1.53 7.15 -7.87
N THR A 40 1.73 6.22 -6.95
CA THR A 40 1.28 6.35 -5.55
C THR A 40 1.95 7.53 -4.83
N LEU A 41 3.20 7.84 -5.16
CA LEU A 41 3.96 8.94 -4.54
C LEU A 41 3.87 10.26 -5.32
N LEU A 42 3.12 10.29 -6.43
CA LEU A 42 3.06 11.41 -7.38
C LEU A 42 4.46 11.84 -7.87
N LEU A 43 5.31 10.85 -8.14
CA LEU A 43 6.60 11.02 -8.79
C LEU A 43 6.45 10.85 -10.30
N GLN A 44 7.32 11.49 -11.08
CA GLN A 44 7.39 11.22 -12.51
C GLN A 44 8.01 9.83 -12.76
N SER A 45 7.78 9.30 -13.95
CA SER A 45 8.35 8.01 -14.36
C SER A 45 9.88 8.05 -14.29
N GLY A 46 10.48 7.11 -13.55
CA GLY A 46 11.93 7.02 -13.35
C GLY A 46 12.48 7.85 -12.18
N GLU A 47 11.66 8.66 -11.50
CA GLU A 47 12.12 9.49 -10.39
C GLU A 47 12.23 8.73 -9.06
N LEU A 48 11.66 7.52 -8.93
CA LEU A 48 11.63 6.81 -7.65
C LEU A 48 13.03 6.56 -7.08
N VAL A 49 13.95 6.08 -7.91
CA VAL A 49 15.33 5.75 -7.52
C VAL A 49 16.12 7.01 -7.13
N PRO A 50 16.26 8.05 -7.98
CA PRO A 50 16.97 9.27 -7.60
C PRO A 50 16.35 9.97 -6.39
N TRP A 51 15.02 9.94 -6.27
CA TRP A 51 14.33 10.47 -5.09
C TRP A 51 14.65 9.67 -3.81
N CYS A 52 14.73 8.33 -3.88
CA CYS A 52 15.12 7.50 -2.74
C CYS A 52 16.57 7.72 -2.31
N LYS A 53 17.48 7.98 -3.27
CA LYS A 53 18.88 8.33 -3.02
C LYS A 53 19.06 9.75 -2.45
N GLY A 54 18.03 10.59 -2.50
CA GLY A 54 18.11 11.97 -2.07
C GLY A 54 18.68 12.92 -3.12
N GLU A 55 18.90 12.45 -4.35
CA GLU A 55 19.33 13.26 -5.51
C GLU A 55 18.20 14.20 -5.97
N LEU A 56 16.93 13.82 -5.71
CA LEU A 56 15.75 14.62 -6.00
C LEU A 56 15.01 15.01 -4.71
N ALA A 57 14.74 16.31 -4.56
CA ALA A 57 14.00 16.85 -3.44
C ALA A 57 12.50 16.93 -3.76
N ASN A 58 11.70 16.03 -3.18
CA ASN A 58 10.23 16.12 -3.23
C ASN A 58 9.66 15.90 -1.83
N ARG A 59 9.30 17.02 -1.16
CA ARG A 59 8.76 17.02 0.21
C ARG A 59 7.35 16.43 0.27
N TYR A 60 6.55 16.64 -0.77
CA TYR A 60 5.20 16.11 -0.85
C TYR A 60 5.21 14.58 -0.91
N ALA A 61 6.02 13.99 -1.78
CA ALA A 61 6.22 12.54 -1.86
C ALA A 61 6.70 11.97 -0.50
N ALA A 62 7.56 12.69 0.22
CA ALA A 62 8.06 12.26 1.53
C ALA A 62 6.96 12.25 2.60
N MET A 63 6.14 13.31 2.65
CA MET A 63 4.98 13.37 3.54
C MET A 63 4.00 12.25 3.23
N ARG A 64 3.66 12.07 1.95
CA ARG A 64 2.72 11.05 1.48
C ARG A 64 3.18 9.64 1.82
N LEU A 65 4.47 9.34 1.59
CA LEU A 65 5.08 8.07 1.97
C LEU A 65 4.92 7.77 3.46
N VAL A 66 5.15 8.74 4.34
CA VAL A 66 5.00 8.55 5.80
C VAL A 66 3.56 8.20 6.17
N ARG A 67 2.59 8.91 5.59
CA ARG A 67 1.16 8.69 5.84
C ARG A 67 0.72 7.31 5.36
N ILE A 68 1.12 6.92 4.14
CA ILE A 68 0.84 5.58 3.59
C ILE A 68 1.51 4.50 4.44
N HIS A 69 2.81 4.64 4.74
CA HIS A 69 3.58 3.66 5.52
C HIS A 69 2.96 3.42 6.90
N ARG A 70 2.51 4.48 7.59
CA ARG A 70 1.82 4.36 8.89
C ARG A 70 0.58 3.46 8.80
N VAL A 71 -0.27 3.68 7.79
CA VAL A 71 -1.49 2.89 7.59
C VAL A 71 -1.14 1.46 7.22
N VAL A 72 -0.17 1.26 6.34
CA VAL A 72 0.27 -0.07 5.87
C VAL A 72 0.84 -0.90 7.02
N VAL A 73 1.76 -0.35 7.82
CA VAL A 73 2.38 -1.06 8.95
C VAL A 73 1.33 -1.49 9.99
N ARG A 74 0.37 -0.61 10.29
CA ARG A 74 -0.73 -0.92 11.22
C ARG A 74 -1.59 -2.08 10.75
N ASN A 75 -1.83 -2.19 9.44
CA ASN A 75 -2.75 -3.19 8.87
C ASN A 75 -2.02 -4.46 8.39
N ARG A 76 -0.70 -4.43 8.23
CA ARG A 76 0.14 -5.53 7.70
C ARG A 76 -0.20 -6.93 8.27
N PRO A 77 -0.44 -7.12 9.57
CA PRO A 77 -0.76 -8.46 10.11
C PRO A 77 -2.07 -9.07 9.61
N HIS A 78 -2.92 -8.26 8.97
CA HIS A 78 -4.26 -8.63 8.52
C HIS A 78 -4.41 -8.54 6.99
N LEU A 79 -3.31 -8.28 6.28
CA LEU A 79 -3.32 -8.21 4.82
C LEU A 79 -2.94 -9.57 4.23
N PRO A 80 -3.58 -9.96 3.11
CA PRO A 80 -3.26 -11.21 2.43
C PRO A 80 -1.79 -11.22 1.98
N ALA A 81 -1.32 -12.41 1.61
CA ALA A 81 0.05 -12.58 1.18
C ALA A 81 0.38 -11.64 0.00
N ARG A 82 1.62 -11.11 -0.02
CA ARG A 82 2.10 -10.11 -0.99
C ARG A 82 1.70 -10.41 -2.44
N PHE A 83 1.80 -11.68 -2.87
CA PHE A 83 1.53 -12.07 -4.25
C PHE A 83 0.05 -11.91 -4.66
N GLN A 84 -0.87 -11.86 -3.68
CA GLN A 84 -2.30 -11.61 -3.91
C GLN A 84 -2.66 -10.13 -3.79
N MET A 85 -1.81 -9.32 -3.15
CA MET A 85 -2.13 -7.94 -2.82
C MET A 85 -2.34 -7.06 -4.05
N GLY A 86 -1.56 -7.25 -5.12
CA GLY A 86 -1.74 -6.49 -6.35
C GLY A 86 -3.16 -6.64 -6.93
N GLU A 87 -3.67 -7.86 -6.96
CA GLU A 87 -5.05 -8.13 -7.42
C GLU A 87 -6.09 -7.49 -6.50
N TRP A 88 -5.94 -7.64 -5.17
CA TRP A 88 -6.85 -7.04 -4.20
C TRP A 88 -6.87 -5.51 -4.23
N LEU A 89 -5.72 -4.88 -4.50
CA LEU A 89 -5.64 -3.42 -4.59
C LEU A 89 -6.31 -2.87 -5.84
N SER A 90 -6.28 -3.62 -6.95
CA SER A 90 -6.91 -3.25 -8.21
C SER A 90 -8.41 -3.51 -8.24
N ARG A 91 -8.91 -4.47 -7.46
CA ARG A 91 -10.34 -4.78 -7.38
C ARG A 91 -11.15 -3.57 -6.88
N PRO A 92 -12.27 -3.22 -7.53
CA PRO A 92 -13.17 -2.19 -7.03
C PRO A 92 -13.84 -2.68 -5.74
N LEU A 93 -13.86 -1.83 -4.72
CA LEU A 93 -14.57 -2.10 -3.47
C LEU A 93 -16.05 -1.72 -3.59
N LEU A 94 -16.82 -1.91 -2.52
CA LEU A 94 -18.28 -1.64 -2.49
C LEU A 94 -18.68 -0.23 -2.92
N ASN A 95 -17.76 0.74 -2.82
CA ASN A 95 -17.97 2.12 -3.27
C ASN A 95 -17.52 2.38 -4.72
N GLY A 96 -17.22 1.33 -5.48
CA GLY A 96 -16.74 1.40 -6.86
C GLY A 96 -15.27 1.82 -7.02
N GLN A 97 -14.59 2.24 -5.95
CA GLN A 97 -13.19 2.65 -5.98
C GLN A 97 -12.27 1.51 -5.52
N SER A 98 -11.15 1.34 -6.22
CA SER A 98 -10.11 0.39 -5.81
C SER A 98 -9.19 1.01 -4.75
N ALA A 99 -8.54 0.18 -3.94
CA ALA A 99 -7.57 0.66 -2.96
C ALA A 99 -6.37 1.35 -3.65
N PHE A 100 -6.00 0.88 -4.85
CA PHE A 100 -4.99 1.55 -5.68
C PHE A 100 -5.43 2.95 -6.11
N ALA A 101 -6.70 3.14 -6.50
CA ALA A 101 -7.21 4.47 -6.82
C ALA A 101 -7.13 5.43 -5.62
N VAL A 102 -7.38 4.94 -4.40
CA VAL A 102 -7.18 5.72 -3.16
C VAL A 102 -5.71 6.09 -2.96
N LEU A 103 -4.79 5.16 -3.26
CA LEU A 103 -3.34 5.40 -3.17
C LEU A 103 -2.84 6.43 -4.20
N CYS A 104 -3.49 6.56 -5.35
CA CYS A 104 -3.13 7.52 -6.40
C CYS A 104 -3.87 8.87 -6.28
N ASP A 105 -4.82 9.01 -5.36
CA ASP A 105 -5.63 10.23 -5.19
C ASP A 105 -4.75 11.42 -4.74
N PRO A 106 -4.66 12.54 -5.48
CA PRO A 106 -3.88 13.71 -5.07
C PRO A 106 -4.24 14.26 -3.68
N TYR A 107 -5.49 14.06 -3.26
CA TYR A 107 -6.02 14.44 -1.94
C TYR A 107 -6.05 13.24 -0.99
N PHE A 108 -4.93 12.52 -0.90
CA PHE A 108 -4.84 11.29 -0.10
C PHE A 108 -5.25 11.50 1.37
N LEU A 109 -6.15 10.63 1.83
CA LEU A 109 -6.67 10.58 3.19
C LEU A 109 -6.39 9.21 3.80
N GLU A 110 -5.66 9.19 4.93
CA GLU A 110 -5.27 7.95 5.64
C GLU A 110 -6.46 7.04 5.95
N HIS A 111 -7.58 7.61 6.41
CA HIS A 111 -8.78 6.86 6.77
C HIS A 111 -9.43 6.15 5.56
N ARG A 112 -9.30 6.70 4.34
CA ARG A 112 -9.81 6.05 3.12
C ARG A 112 -9.00 4.81 2.80
N LEU A 113 -7.67 4.90 2.91
CA LEU A 113 -6.80 3.74 2.73
C LEU A 113 -7.02 2.70 3.84
N GLU A 114 -7.12 3.13 5.10
CA GLU A 114 -7.36 2.24 6.24
C GLU A 114 -8.67 1.46 6.06
N ARG A 115 -9.74 2.15 5.64
CA ARG A 115 -11.02 1.50 5.32
C ARG A 115 -10.90 0.51 4.16
N ALA A 116 -10.17 0.86 3.11
CA ALA A 116 -9.96 -0.01 1.96
C ALA A 116 -9.21 -1.29 2.34
N LEU A 117 -8.11 -1.16 3.09
CA LEU A 117 -7.33 -2.28 3.59
C LEU A 117 -8.13 -3.16 4.57
N LEU A 118 -8.95 -2.54 5.42
CA LEU A 118 -9.84 -3.26 6.33
C LEU A 118 -10.91 -4.08 5.57
N ILE A 119 -11.46 -3.55 4.48
CA ILE A 119 -12.38 -4.32 3.62
C ILE A 119 -11.65 -5.51 3.00
N ILE A 120 -10.45 -5.30 2.45
CA ILE A 120 -9.62 -6.39 1.88
C ILE A 120 -9.34 -7.47 2.95
N SER A 121 -8.95 -7.05 4.16
CA SER A 121 -8.70 -7.96 5.30
C SER A 121 -9.91 -8.84 5.62
N ARG A 122 -11.11 -8.25 5.62
CA ARG A 122 -12.36 -8.98 5.86
C ARG A 122 -12.71 -9.94 4.74
N LEU A 123 -12.56 -9.51 3.48
CA LEU A 123 -12.87 -10.34 2.31
C LEU A 123 -11.91 -11.52 2.13
N THR A 124 -10.69 -11.40 2.67
CA THR A 124 -9.68 -12.47 2.66
C THR A 124 -9.75 -13.39 3.87
N GLY A 125 -10.70 -13.15 4.79
CA GLY A 125 -10.84 -13.90 6.04
C GLY A 125 -9.80 -13.56 7.10
N GLN A 126 -8.92 -12.59 6.84
CA GLN A 126 -7.89 -12.10 7.77
C GLN A 126 -8.40 -10.86 8.50
N SER A 127 -9.25 -11.00 9.52
CA SER A 127 -9.81 -9.82 10.20
C SER A 127 -8.95 -9.40 11.40
N PRO A 128 -8.66 -8.10 11.61
CA PRO A 128 -8.19 -7.62 12.91
C PRO A 128 -9.22 -8.01 13.97
N LYS A 129 -8.79 -8.65 15.07
CA LYS A 129 -9.66 -8.94 16.22
C LYS A 129 -10.27 -7.61 16.65
N SER A 130 -11.56 -7.43 16.40
CA SER A 130 -12.31 -6.25 16.81
C SER A 130 -12.11 -6.05 18.31
N THR A 131 -11.37 -5.03 18.71
CA THR A 131 -11.18 -4.72 20.13
C THR A 131 -12.33 -3.92 20.73
N THR A 132 -13.38 -3.60 19.98
CA THR A 132 -14.56 -2.95 20.56
C THR A 132 -15.84 -3.22 19.75
N GLY A 133 -16.81 -3.88 20.40
CA GLY A 133 -18.22 -3.80 20.03
C GLY A 133 -18.79 -4.95 19.19
N LYS A 134 -19.98 -5.42 19.59
CA LYS A 134 -20.75 -6.49 18.92
C LYS A 134 -20.94 -6.17 17.43
N ALA A 135 -20.51 -7.10 16.58
CA ALA A 135 -20.86 -7.11 15.16
C ALA A 135 -22.35 -7.43 15.01
N ILE A 136 -23.13 -6.49 14.49
CA ILE A 136 -24.46 -6.78 13.94
C ILE A 136 -24.24 -7.30 12.53
N ALA A 137 -24.78 -8.49 12.30
CA ALA A 137 -24.64 -9.31 11.11
C ALA A 137 -25.20 -8.63 9.85
N ALA A 138 -24.48 -8.76 8.75
CA ALA A 138 -25.06 -9.02 7.44
C ALA A 138 -23.98 -9.59 6.52
N ASN A 139 -23.97 -10.92 6.44
CA ASN A 139 -23.53 -11.65 5.25
C ASN A 139 -24.18 -11.01 4.02
N VAL A 140 -23.39 -10.55 3.05
CA VAL A 140 -23.61 -10.92 1.65
C VAL A 140 -22.23 -11.00 0.97
N VAL A 141 -21.52 -12.09 1.24
CA VAL A 141 -20.75 -12.73 0.18
C VAL A 141 -21.75 -13.66 -0.48
N LEU A 142 -22.33 -13.24 -1.60
CA LEU A 142 -22.89 -14.18 -2.56
C LEU A 142 -21.83 -14.35 -3.63
N LEU A 143 -20.92 -15.28 -3.36
CA LEU A 143 -20.17 -15.95 -4.40
C LEU A 143 -21.06 -17.07 -4.94
N THR A 144 -21.13 -17.11 -6.27
CA THR A 144 -21.31 -18.25 -7.20
C THR A 144 -22.57 -18.22 -8.07
N PRO A 145 -22.51 -18.82 -9.29
CA PRO A 145 -21.38 -19.07 -10.19
C PRO A 145 -21.24 -18.00 -11.29
#